data_AF-A0A2K0XSM1-F1
#
_entry.id   AF-A0A2K0XSM1-F1
#
_cell.length_a   1.000
_cell.length_b   1.000
_cell.length_c   1.000
_cell.angle_alpha   90.00
_cell.angle_beta   90.00
_cell.angle_gamma   90.00
#
_symmetry.space_group_name_H-M   'P 1'
#
loop_
_entity.id
_entity.type
_entity.pdbx_description
1 polymer ?
#
loop_
_entity_poly.entity_id
_entity_poly.type
_entity_poly.pdbx_seq_one_letter_code
_entity_poly.pdbx_strand_id
1 'polypeptide(L)'
;MEFKRQVVQEYLGGETLHGLAKRHDVSRQLIRVWIEKYEAGEFDDDAQAADLIQQYEARIAALERLVGKQALELEFLKGALQSAPRPRNGTTSVITGPLASPSPRGAD
;
A
#
# COMPACT_ATOMS: atom_id res chain seq x y z
N MET A 1 15.85 -7.01 24.49
CA MET A 1 14.99 -6.73 25.67
C MET A 1 14.92 -7.88 26.67
N GLU A 2 15.18 -9.13 26.28
CA GLU A 2 14.95 -10.33 27.12
C GLU A 2 15.68 -10.31 28.48
N PHE A 3 16.95 -9.91 28.52
CA PHE A 3 17.70 -9.82 29.77
C PHE A 3 17.09 -8.84 30.78
N LYS A 4 16.69 -7.65 30.34
CA LYS A 4 16.06 -6.64 31.22
C LYS A 4 14.72 -7.17 31.76
N ARG A 5 13.93 -7.82 30.89
CA ARG A 5 12.65 -8.44 31.27
C ARG A 5 12.86 -9.57 32.28
N GLN A 6 13.87 -10.42 32.07
CA GLN A 6 14.23 -11.48 33.00
C GLN A 6 14.57 -10.92 34.39
N VAL A 7 15.44 -9.91 34.47
CA VAL A 7 15.84 -9.29 35.76
C VAL A 7 14.63 -8.69 36.49
N VAL A 8 13.70 -8.06 35.77
CA VAL A 8 12.46 -7.54 36.37
C VAL A 8 11.53 -8.66 36.80
N GLN A 9 11.38 -9.74 36.02
CA GLN A 9 10.57 -10.89 36.39
C GLN A 9 11.11 -11.62 37.62
N GLU A 10 12.43 -11.76 37.75
CA GLU A 10 13.06 -12.30 38.96
C GLU A 10 12.75 -11.42 40.19
N TYR A 11 12.80 -10.09 40.04
CA TYR A 11 12.43 -9.16 41.10
C TYR A 11 10.94 -9.30 41.50
N LEU A 12 10.04 -9.36 40.53
CA LEU A 12 8.61 -9.60 40.77
C LEU A 12 8.34 -10.99 41.38
N GLY A 13 9.23 -11.96 41.11
CA GLY A 13 9.26 -13.28 41.74
C GLY A 13 9.76 -13.29 43.19
N GLY A 14 10.10 -12.13 43.75
CA GLY A 14 10.49 -11.97 45.17
C GLY A 14 11.99 -11.85 45.41
N GLU A 15 12.82 -11.82 44.37
CA GLU A 15 14.26 -11.57 44.53
C GLU A 15 14.54 -10.14 45.00
N THR A 16 15.58 -9.98 45.81
CA THR A 16 15.95 -8.66 46.32
C THR A 16 16.76 -7.87 45.29
N LEU A 17 16.61 -6.54 45.27
CA LEU A 17 17.45 -5.65 44.45
C LEU A 17 18.94 -5.87 44.69
N HIS A 18 19.34 -6.17 45.93
CA HIS A 18 20.74 -6.44 46.25
C HIS A 18 21.22 -7.78 45.67
N GLY A 19 20.41 -8.83 45.78
CA GLY A 19 20.71 -10.14 45.19
C GLY A 19 20.87 -10.06 43.67
N LEU A 20 19.93 -9.38 43.01
CA LEU A 20 19.97 -9.15 41.57
C LEU A 20 21.18 -8.32 41.14
N ALA A 21 21.46 -7.23 41.85
CA ALA A 21 22.61 -6.38 41.55
C ALA A 21 23.94 -7.13 41.66
N LYS A 22 24.09 -7.96 42.69
CA LYS A 22 25.29 -8.78 42.91
C LYS A 22 25.42 -9.89 41.88
N ARG A 23 24.32 -10.57 41.54
CA ARG A 23 24.31 -11.72 40.63
C ARG A 23 24.58 -11.32 39.18
N HIS A 24 24.00 -10.19 38.76
CA HIS A 24 24.05 -9.74 37.38
C HIS A 24 25.10 -8.64 37.12
N ASP A 25 25.84 -8.22 38.15
CA ASP A 25 26.79 -7.08 38.11
C ASP A 25 26.14 -5.79 37.57
N VAL A 26 24.94 -5.50 38.05
CA VAL A 26 24.14 -4.34 37.62
C VAL A 26 23.84 -3.45 38.82
N SER A 27 23.92 -2.12 38.62
CA SER A 27 23.55 -1.20 39.70
C SER A 27 22.08 -1.34 40.09
N ARG A 28 21.79 -1.30 41.40
CA ARG A 28 20.41 -1.32 41.92
C ARG A 28 19.55 -0.19 41.35
N GLN A 29 20.14 0.96 41.03
CA GLN A 29 19.45 2.08 40.42
C GLN A 29 18.97 1.74 39.00
N LEU A 30 19.80 1.05 38.21
CA LEU A 30 19.43 0.62 36.87
C LEU A 30 18.30 -0.42 36.90
N ILE A 31 18.32 -1.32 37.88
CA ILE A 31 17.23 -2.29 38.09
C ILE A 31 15.91 -1.59 38.41
N ARG A 32 15.92 -0.53 39.24
CA ARG A 32 14.72 0.29 39.52
C ARG A 32 14.15 0.92 38.26
N VAL A 33 15.00 1.54 37.44
CA VAL A 33 14.59 2.12 36.15
C VAL A 33 14.00 1.04 35.23
N TRP A 34 14.55 -0.16 35.22
CA TRP A 34 14.00 -1.26 34.42
C TRP A 34 12.63 -1.74 34.92
N ILE A 35 12.42 -1.77 36.24
CA ILE A 35 11.10 -2.09 36.83
C ILE A 35 10.08 -1.02 36.42
N GLU A 36 10.41 0.26 36.58
CA GLU A 36 9.54 1.38 36.17
C GLU A 36 9.16 1.29 34.68
N LYS A 37 10.15 1.02 33.81
CA LYS A 37 9.91 0.85 32.37
C LYS A 37 9.08 -0.38 32.04
N TYR A 38 9.25 -1.48 32.77
CA TYR A 38 8.45 -2.69 32.60
C TYR A 38 6.99 -2.46 33.02
N GLU A 39 6.76 -1.80 34.15
CA GLU A 39 5.42 -1.43 34.62
C GLU A 39 4.73 -0.45 33.67
N ALA A 40 5.49 0.43 33.03
CA ALA A 40 5.01 1.33 31.98
C ALA A 40 4.74 0.63 30.64
N GLY A 41 5.04 -0.67 30.50
CA GLY A 41 4.84 -1.43 29.26
C GLY A 41 5.89 -1.16 28.16
N GLU A 42 6.91 -0.35 28.42
CA GLU A 42 7.92 0.06 27.42
C GLU A 42 8.81 -1.10 26.93
N PHE A 43 8.73 -2.28 27.56
CA PHE A 43 9.45 -3.47 27.10
C PHE A 43 8.71 -4.22 25.98
N ASP A 44 7.44 -3.91 25.75
CA ASP A 44 6.60 -4.50 24.70
C ASP A 44 6.57 -3.65 23.42
N ASP A 45 7.13 -2.43 23.45
CA ASP A 45 7.14 -1.50 22.31
C ASP A 45 7.88 -2.06 21.09
N ASP A 46 9.01 -2.76 21.30
CA ASP A 46 9.80 -3.34 20.20
C ASP A 46 9.02 -4.46 19.47
N ALA A 47 8.27 -5.28 20.22
CA ALA A 47 7.48 -6.37 19.66
C ALA A 47 6.24 -5.84 18.91
N GLN A 48 5.57 -4.83 19.49
CA GLN A 48 4.47 -4.13 18.84
C GLN A 48 4.93 -3.39 17.58
N ALA A 49 6.12 -2.78 17.61
CA ALA A 49 6.71 -2.14 16.44
C ALA A 49 7.01 -3.15 15.33
N ALA A 50 7.56 -4.33 15.68
CA ALA A 50 7.82 -5.39 14.70
C ALA A 50 6.54 -5.91 14.04
N ASP A 51 5.48 -6.17 14.82
CA ASP A 51 4.19 -6.61 14.29
C ASP A 51 3.57 -5.53 13.38
N LEU A 52 3.63 -4.27 13.79
CA LEU A 52 3.13 -3.15 13.01
C LEU A 52 3.90 -2.98 11.68
N ILE A 53 5.22 -3.19 11.68
CA ILE A 53 6.04 -3.20 10.47
C ILE A 53 5.58 -4.31 9.51
N GLN A 54 5.38 -5.53 10.01
CA GLN A 54 4.90 -6.65 9.18
C GLN A 54 3.52 -6.37 8.58
N GLN A 55 2.60 -5.77 9.35
CA GLN A 55 1.30 -5.36 8.84
C GLN A 55 1.42 -4.31 7.72
N TYR A 56 2.30 -3.32 7.88
CA TYR A 56 2.56 -2.33 6.85
C TYR A 56 3.18 -2.94 5.59
N GLU A 57 4.16 -3.83 5.72
CA GLU A 57 4.77 -4.54 4.59
C GLU A 57 3.73 -5.37 3.80
N ALA A 58 2.85 -6.09 4.51
CA ALA A 58 1.76 -6.84 3.89
C ALA A 58 0.80 -5.91 3.13
N ARG A 59 0.47 -4.74 3.72
CA ARG A 59 -0.39 -3.74 3.09
C ARG A 59 0.27 -3.13 1.85
N ILE A 60 1.55 -2.79 1.93
CA ILE A 60 2.34 -2.26 0.80
C ILE A 60 2.34 -3.28 -0.33
N ALA A 61 2.69 -4.54 -0.06
CA ALA A 61 2.74 -5.58 -1.08
C ALA A 61 1.36 -5.86 -1.72
N ALA A 62 0.26 -5.72 -0.96
CA ALA A 62 -1.09 -5.83 -1.53
C ALA A 62 -1.42 -4.66 -2.47
N LEU A 63 -1.04 -3.44 -2.08
CA LEU A 63 -1.25 -2.23 -2.88
C LEU A 63 -0.39 -2.25 -4.14
N GLU A 64 0.88 -2.61 -4.05
CA GLU A 64 1.79 -2.74 -5.20
C GLU A 64 1.24 -3.74 -6.23
N ARG A 65 0.73 -4.89 -5.78
CA ARG A 65 0.07 -5.86 -6.66
C ARG A 65 -1.20 -5.31 -7.30
N LEU A 66 -1.96 -4.45 -6.62
CA LEU A 66 -3.16 -3.84 -7.20
C LEU A 66 -2.78 -2.81 -8.26
N VAL A 67 -1.80 -1.95 -7.96
CA VAL A 67 -1.26 -0.95 -8.89
C VAL A 67 -0.70 -1.63 -10.13
N GLY A 68 0.06 -2.71 -9.97
CA GLY A 68 0.57 -3.49 -11.10
C GLY A 68 -0.54 -4.05 -12.00
N LYS A 69 -1.61 -4.59 -11.41
CA LYS A 69 -2.78 -5.08 -12.19
C LYS A 69 -3.45 -3.94 -12.96
N GLN A 70 -3.67 -2.80 -12.30
CA GLN A 70 -4.28 -1.62 -12.93
C GLN A 70 -3.42 -1.06 -14.06
N ALA A 71 -2.09 -1.04 -13.90
CA ALA A 71 -1.16 -0.61 -14.94
C ALA A 71 -1.29 -1.47 -16.21
N LEU A 72 -1.30 -2.79 -16.05
CA LEU A 72 -1.47 -3.73 -17.17
C LEU A 72 -2.83 -3.57 -17.85
N GLU A 73 -3.90 -3.40 -17.09
CA GLU A 73 -5.25 -3.17 -17.63
C GLU A 73 -5.31 -1.87 -18.43
N LEU A 74 -4.70 -0.79 -17.94
CA LEU A 74 -4.62 0.48 -18.66
C LEU A 74 -3.82 0.37 -19.96
N GLU A 75 -2.69 -0.33 -19.95
CA GLU A 75 -1.89 -0.59 -21.15
C GLU A 75 -2.68 -1.40 -22.18
N PHE A 76 -3.38 -2.44 -21.73
CA PHE A 76 -4.25 -3.26 -22.58
C PHE A 76 -5.36 -2.41 -23.24
N LEU A 77 -6.09 -1.61 -22.46
CA LEU A 77 -7.17 -0.76 -22.97
C LEU A 77 -6.65 0.31 -23.93
N LYS A 78 -5.51 0.95 -23.61
CA LYS A 78 -4.87 1.91 -24.52
C LYS A 78 -4.45 1.25 -25.83
N GLY A 79 -3.87 0.05 -25.76
CA GLY A 79 -3.50 -0.73 -26.95
C GLY A 79 -4.72 -1.11 -27.80
N ALA A 80 -5.83 -1.51 -27.17
CA ALA A 80 -7.08 -1.81 -27.85
C ALA A 80 -7.66 -0.58 -28.56
N LEU A 81 -7.60 0.61 -27.94
CA LEU A 81 -8.06 1.86 -28.55
C LEU A 81 -7.19 2.28 -29.74
N GLN A 82 -5.87 2.10 -29.66
CA GLN A 82 -4.95 2.42 -30.75
C GLN A 82 -5.07 1.46 -31.94
N SER A 83 -5.41 0.20 -31.67
CA SER A 83 -5.64 -0.84 -32.69
C SER A 83 -7.07 -0.85 -33.23
N ALA A 84 -7.98 -0.05 -32.66
CA ALA A 84 -9.33 0.08 -33.16
C ALA A 84 -9.31 0.58 -34.62
N PRO A 85 -10.05 -0.07 -35.55
CA PRO A 85 -10.12 0.37 -36.94
C PRO A 85 -10.55 1.84 -37.00
N ARG A 86 -9.72 2.67 -37.63
CA ARG A 86 -10.09 4.06 -37.95
C ARG A 86 -11.47 4.02 -38.61
N PRO A 87 -12.45 4.85 -38.18
CA PRO A 87 -13.73 4.91 -38.85
C PRO A 87 -13.43 5.12 -40.33
N ARG A 88 -13.81 4.14 -41.14
CA ARG A 88 -13.64 4.19 -42.59
C ARG A 88 -14.35 5.47 -42.98
N ASN A 89 -13.61 6.47 -43.46
CA ASN A 89 -14.19 7.70 -43.99
C ASN A 89 -15.36 7.24 -44.87
N GLY A 90 -16.57 7.55 -44.40
CA GLY A 90 -17.79 7.01 -44.98
C GLY A 90 -17.75 7.23 -46.47
N THR A 91 -18.22 6.23 -47.22
CA THR A 91 -18.43 6.29 -48.66
C THR A 91 -18.87 7.70 -49.01
N THR A 92 -18.04 8.44 -49.77
CA THR A 92 -18.45 9.72 -50.35
C THR A 92 -19.62 9.40 -51.26
N SER A 93 -20.83 9.46 -50.72
CA SER A 93 -22.04 9.39 -51.50
C SER A 93 -22.11 10.73 -52.21
N VAL A 94 -21.59 10.77 -53.44
CA VAL A 94 -21.88 11.86 -54.37
C VAL A 94 -23.38 11.79 -54.60
N ILE A 95 -24.13 12.70 -53.97
CA ILE A 95 -25.52 12.92 -54.30
C ILE A 95 -25.50 13.61 -55.67
N THR A 96 -25.55 12.82 -56.74
CA THR A 96 -25.90 13.34 -58.05
C THR A 96 -27.39 13.66 -58.00
N GLY A 97 -27.73 14.95 -57.90
CA GLY A 97 -29.12 15.41 -57.96
C GLY A 97 -29.77 15.02 -59.30
N PRO A 98 -31.11 14.97 -59.38
CA PRO A 98 -31.82 14.58 -60.60
C PRO A 98 -31.43 15.49 -61.77
N LEU A 99 -31.37 14.94 -62.99
CA LEU A 99 -31.18 15.74 -64.21
C LEU A 99 -32.25 16.83 -64.27
N ALA A 100 -31.81 18.10 -64.37
CA ALA A 100 -32.72 19.22 -64.59
C ALA A 100 -33.56 18.96 -65.84
N SER A 101 -34.88 18.97 -65.69
CA SER A 101 -35.81 18.88 -66.81
C SER A 101 -35.65 20.11 -67.72
N PRO A 102 -35.63 19.95 -69.04
CA PRO A 102 -35.58 21.09 -69.95
C PRO A 102 -36.89 21.88 -69.85
N SER A 103 -36.79 23.17 -69.53
CA SER A 103 -37.90 24.12 -69.58
C SER A 103 -38.40 24.26 -71.02
N PRO A 104 -39.72 24.17 -71.28
CA PRO A 104 -40.24 24.49 -72.60
C PRO A 104 -40.10 25.99 -72.83
N ARG A 105 -39.38 26.35 -73.89
CA ARG A 105 -39.33 27.71 -74.41
C ARG A 105 -40.57 27.87 -75.30
N GLY A 106 -41.65 28.45 -74.77
CA GLY A 106 -42.73 28.99 -75.62
C GLY A 106 -42.20 30.20 -76.40
N ALA A 107 -42.80 30.68 -77.47
CA ALA A 107 -43.95 30.29 -78.29
C ALA A 107 -43.71 30.95 -79.68
N ASP A 108 -44.41 30.49 -80.72
CA ASP A 108 -45.12 31.31 -81.72
C ASP A 108 -46.13 30.43 -82.47
#